data_AF-A0A7W0MPF9-F1
#
_entry.id   AF-A0A7W0MPF9-F1
#
_cell.length_a   1.000
_cell.length_b   1.000
_cell.length_c   1.000
_cell.angle_alpha   90.00
_cell.angle_beta   90.00
_cell.angle_gamma   90.00
#
_symmetry.space_group_name_H-M   'P 1'
#
loop_
_entity.id
_entity.type
_entity.pdbx_description
1 polymer ?
#
loop_
_entity_poly.entity_id
_entity_poly.type
_entity_poly.pdbx_seq_one_letter_code
_entity_poly.pdbx_strand_id
1 'polypeptide(L)'
;GRTPRLRGIAPMQEARAAGMDVLVALDNVRDAFYPYGEYDLLDAWRLAVLAAHLDPEAWLDAITTLPARALGLPEPRLSVGAPADFLLLDATSATDLVSRARLRPTVWRAGRLLAAPAVPQREIA
;
A
#
# COMPACT_ATOMS: atom_id res chain seq x y z
N GLY A 1 -17.79 -1.68 -8.96
CA GLY A 1 -18.07 -3.09 -9.30
C GLY A 1 -18.61 -3.78 -8.06
N ARG A 2 -18.45 -5.10 -7.93
CA ARG A 2 -18.69 -5.84 -6.68
C ARG A 2 -17.47 -6.68 -6.35
N THR A 3 -17.16 -6.85 -5.08
CA THR A 3 -16.04 -7.71 -4.67
C THR A 3 -16.35 -9.18 -5.01
N PRO A 4 -15.45 -9.91 -5.70
CA PRO A 4 -15.67 -11.32 -6.04
C PRO A 4 -15.92 -12.19 -4.80
N ARG A 5 -16.99 -13.00 -4.82
CA ARG A 5 -17.46 -13.74 -3.63
C ARG A 5 -16.73 -15.05 -3.34
N LEU A 6 -16.18 -15.71 -4.36
CA LEU A 6 -15.56 -17.03 -4.21
C LEU A 6 -14.05 -16.96 -3.89
N ARG A 7 -13.49 -15.77 -3.68
CA ARG A 7 -12.06 -15.58 -3.34
C ARG A 7 -11.76 -15.67 -1.85
N GLY A 8 -12.77 -15.82 -1.00
CA GLY A 8 -12.59 -15.89 0.47
C GLY A 8 -12.20 -14.56 1.12
N ILE A 9 -12.33 -13.44 0.40
CA ILE A 9 -12.04 -12.10 0.91
C ILE A 9 -13.34 -11.41 1.35
N ALA A 10 -13.22 -10.47 2.29
CA ALA A 10 -14.34 -9.65 2.77
C ALA A 10 -15.03 -8.88 1.62
N PRO A 11 -16.32 -8.49 1.75
CA PRO A 11 -17.04 -7.73 0.73
C PRO A 11 -16.62 -6.24 0.73
N MET A 12 -15.37 -5.96 0.34
CA MET A 12 -14.71 -4.66 0.48
C MET A 12 -15.46 -3.51 -0.20
N GLN A 13 -15.85 -3.67 -1.47
CA GLN A 13 -16.55 -2.62 -2.22
C GLN A 13 -17.92 -2.32 -1.61
N GLU A 14 -18.63 -3.36 -1.16
CA GLU A 14 -19.93 -3.19 -0.51
C GLU A 14 -19.82 -2.55 0.88
N ALA A 15 -18.80 -2.91 1.67
CA ALA A 15 -18.56 -2.28 2.96
C ALA A 15 -18.27 -0.77 2.82
N ARG A 16 -17.44 -0.36 1.86
CA ARG A 16 -17.26 1.07 1.55
C ARG A 16 -18.53 1.75 1.06
N ALA A 17 -19.32 1.08 0.21
CA ALA A 17 -20.60 1.62 -0.24
C ALA A 17 -21.61 1.79 0.90
N ALA A 18 -21.48 1.02 1.98
CA ALA A 18 -22.26 1.17 3.22
C ALA A 18 -21.69 2.22 4.19
N GLY A 19 -20.64 2.95 3.80
CA GLY A 19 -20.03 4.00 4.61
C GLY A 19 -19.02 3.51 5.65
N MET A 20 -18.53 2.27 5.53
CA MET A 20 -17.50 1.72 6.42
C MET A 20 -16.10 2.03 5.88
N ASP A 21 -15.19 2.41 6.78
CA ASP A 21 -13.76 2.42 6.47
C ASP A 21 -13.29 0.97 6.27
N VAL A 22 -12.60 0.72 5.16
CA VAL A 22 -12.03 -0.60 4.83
C VAL A 22 -10.52 -0.45 4.70
N LEU A 23 -9.81 -1.23 5.49
CA LEU A 23 -8.35 -1.21 5.59
C LEU A 23 -7.79 -2.49 4.97
N VAL A 24 -6.57 -2.39 4.45
CA VAL A 24 -5.77 -3.54 4.00
C VAL A 24 -4.52 -3.60 4.87
N ALA A 25 -4.19 -4.81 5.34
CA ALA A 25 -3.04 -5.03 6.18
C ALA A 25 -2.36 -6.34 5.82
N LEU A 26 -1.15 -6.52 6.32
CA LEU A 26 -0.52 -7.83 6.43
C LEU A 26 -0.90 -8.40 7.79
N ASP A 27 -1.38 -9.65 7.79
CA ASP A 27 -1.71 -10.38 9.01
C ASP A 27 -0.43 -11.09 9.51
N ASN A 28 -0.06 -12.15 8.81
CA ASN A 28 1.07 -13.01 9.13
C ASN A 28 2.27 -12.75 8.22
N VAL A 29 3.49 -12.81 8.77
CA VAL A 29 4.74 -12.72 8.00
C VAL A 29 5.73 -13.75 8.52
N ARG A 30 6.02 -14.76 7.69
CA ARG A 30 6.96 -15.86 7.98
C ARG A 30 6.66 -16.60 9.29
N ASP A 31 5.39 -16.91 9.51
CA ASP A 31 4.95 -17.72 10.65
C ASP A 31 4.26 -19.03 10.22
N ALA A 32 3.66 -19.74 11.18
CA ALA A 32 3.02 -21.03 10.96
C ALA A 32 1.77 -20.98 10.05
N PHE A 33 1.13 -19.81 9.90
CA PHE A 33 -0.06 -19.63 9.08
C PHE A 33 0.28 -19.06 7.70
N TYR A 34 1.32 -18.22 7.62
CA TYR A 34 1.86 -17.69 6.37
C TYR A 34 3.39 -17.68 6.40
N PRO A 35 4.06 -18.71 5.83
CA PRO A 35 5.52 -18.85 5.90
C PRO A 35 6.28 -17.88 4.97
N TYR A 36 5.59 -16.96 4.29
CA TYR A 36 6.15 -16.03 3.30
C TYR A 36 6.03 -14.56 3.75
N GLY A 37 6.49 -13.61 2.93
CA GLY A 37 6.30 -12.16 3.14
C GLY A 37 7.54 -11.38 3.60
N GLU A 38 7.46 -10.04 3.51
CA GLU A 38 8.54 -9.08 3.78
C GLU A 38 8.06 -7.75 4.42
N TYR A 39 6.91 -7.75 5.11
CA TYR A 39 6.33 -6.53 5.73
C TYR A 39 6.06 -5.37 4.75
N ASP A 40 5.74 -5.69 3.48
CA ASP A 40 5.47 -4.71 2.43
C ASP A 40 3.96 -4.46 2.25
N LEU A 41 3.46 -3.33 2.77
CA LEU A 41 2.05 -2.94 2.64
C LEU A 41 1.65 -2.59 1.20
N LEU A 42 2.58 -2.18 0.34
CA LEU A 42 2.28 -1.94 -1.08
C LEU A 42 1.96 -3.26 -1.79
N ASP A 43 2.65 -4.34 -1.42
CA ASP A 43 2.33 -5.68 -1.94
C ASP A 43 0.96 -6.17 -1.46
N ALA A 44 0.61 -5.93 -0.19
CA ALA A 44 -0.72 -6.24 0.35
C ALA A 44 -1.84 -5.46 -0.38
N TRP A 45 -1.66 -4.15 -0.57
CA TRP A 45 -2.59 -3.32 -1.35
C TRP A 45 -2.69 -3.79 -2.80
N ARG A 46 -1.58 -4.09 -3.46
CA ARG A 46 -1.56 -4.60 -4.84
C ARG A 46 -2.33 -5.91 -4.94
N LEU A 47 -2.11 -6.84 -4.00
CA LEU A 47 -2.86 -8.09 -3.95
C LEU A 47 -4.35 -7.84 -3.76
N ALA A 48 -4.73 -6.93 -2.85
CA ALA A 48 -6.12 -6.56 -2.63
C ALA A 48 -6.77 -5.94 -3.88
N VAL A 49 -6.08 -5.05 -4.59
CA VAL A 49 -6.55 -4.48 -5.86
C VAL A 49 -6.88 -5.56 -6.87
N LEU A 50 -5.96 -6.50 -7.08
CA LEU A 50 -6.14 -7.61 -8.04
C LEU A 50 -7.20 -8.61 -7.56
N ALA A 51 -7.22 -8.94 -6.27
CA ALA A 51 -8.10 -9.92 -5.66
C ALA A 51 -9.54 -9.40 -5.50
N ALA A 52 -9.75 -8.10 -5.27
CA ALA A 52 -11.07 -7.52 -5.08
C ALA A 52 -11.56 -6.67 -6.26
N HIS A 53 -10.80 -6.59 -7.35
CA HIS A 53 -11.10 -5.76 -8.54
C HIS A 53 -11.36 -4.30 -8.15
N LEU A 54 -10.41 -3.75 -7.39
CA LEU A 54 -10.50 -2.39 -6.86
C LEU A 54 -9.89 -1.40 -7.85
N ASP A 55 -10.39 -0.17 -7.82
CA ASP A 55 -9.69 0.95 -8.44
C ASP A 55 -8.41 1.24 -7.63
N PRO A 56 -7.21 1.20 -8.23
CA PRO A 56 -5.97 1.36 -7.47
C PRO A 56 -5.91 2.70 -6.73
N GLU A 57 -6.19 3.80 -7.42
CA GLU A 57 -6.02 5.15 -6.89
C GLU A 57 -6.99 5.43 -5.74
N ALA A 58 -8.26 5.07 -5.90
CA ALA A 58 -9.27 5.25 -4.87
C ALA A 58 -9.07 4.37 -3.62
N TRP A 59 -8.15 3.39 -3.64
CA TRP A 59 -7.92 2.45 -2.53
C TRP A 59 -6.54 2.55 -1.89
N LEU A 60 -5.70 3.52 -2.29
CA LEU A 60 -4.42 3.78 -1.61
C LEU A 60 -4.58 4.25 -0.16
N ASP A 61 -5.69 4.92 0.14
CA ASP A 61 -6.08 5.35 1.48
C ASP A 61 -6.26 4.17 2.46
N ALA A 62 -6.60 2.98 1.97
CA ALA A 62 -6.78 1.76 2.77
C ALA A 62 -5.49 1.26 3.44
N ILE A 63 -4.31 1.71 2.95
CA ILE A 63 -3.00 1.40 3.54
C ILE A 63 -2.24 2.65 4.03
N THR A 64 -2.84 3.85 3.92
CA THR A 64 -2.20 5.12 4.29
C THR A 64 -3.05 5.90 5.31
N THR A 65 -4.05 6.65 4.84
CA THR A 65 -4.85 7.56 5.67
C THR A 65 -5.78 6.82 6.63
N LEU A 66 -6.51 5.80 6.17
CA LEU A 66 -7.49 5.09 7.00
C LEU A 66 -6.83 4.33 8.17
N PRO A 67 -5.72 3.60 7.98
CA PRO A 67 -5.00 3.01 9.10
C PRO A 67 -4.48 4.04 10.12
N ALA A 68 -3.95 5.18 9.66
CA ALA A 68 -3.49 6.24 10.57
C ALA A 68 -4.65 6.74 11.45
N ARG A 69 -5.81 7.00 10.85
CA ARG A 69 -7.03 7.40 11.57
C ARG A 69 -7.50 6.34 12.55
N ALA A 70 -7.57 5.07 12.11
CA ALA A 70 -8.02 3.96 12.95
C ALA A 70 -7.11 3.74 14.18
N LEU A 71 -5.82 4.04 14.04
CA LEU A 71 -4.83 3.96 15.12
C LEU A 71 -4.75 5.24 15.98
N GLY A 72 -5.53 6.28 15.69
CA GLY A 72 -5.45 7.57 16.38
C GLY A 72 -4.14 8.33 16.12
N LEU A 73 -3.44 8.02 15.03
CA LEU A 73 -2.22 8.68 14.61
C LEU A 73 -2.54 9.92 13.76
N PRO A 74 -1.62 10.91 13.69
CA PRO A 74 -1.76 12.01 12.74
C PRO A 74 -1.89 11.48 11.30
N GLU A 75 -2.94 11.90 10.60
CA GLU A 75 -3.12 11.52 9.20
C GLU A 75 -1.95 12.02 8.34
N PRO A 76 -1.41 11.20 7.43
CA PRO A 76 -0.35 11.61 6.52
C PRO A 76 -0.84 12.74 5.62
N ARG A 77 -0.03 13.79 5.45
CA ARG A 77 -0.38 14.94 4.61
C ARG A 77 0.81 15.38 3.78
N LEU A 78 0.63 15.41 2.46
CA LEU A 78 1.56 16.02 1.52
C LEU A 78 1.11 17.45 1.23
N SER A 79 1.49 18.39 2.09
CA SER A 79 1.10 19.80 2.00
C SER A 79 2.19 20.71 2.55
N VAL A 80 2.24 21.95 2.07
CA VAL A 80 3.21 22.95 2.56
C VAL A 80 3.02 23.17 4.06
N GLY A 81 4.12 23.10 4.82
CA GLY A 81 4.13 23.24 6.28
C GLY A 81 3.90 21.93 7.06
N ALA A 82 3.54 20.82 6.39
CA ALA A 82 3.53 19.50 7.01
C ALA A 82 4.95 18.93 7.16
N PRO A 83 5.19 17.98 8.08
CA PRO A 83 6.44 17.23 8.12
C PRO A 83 6.75 16.59 6.76
N ALA A 84 8.02 16.63 6.34
CA ALA A 84 8.49 15.98 5.12
C ALA A 84 8.67 14.47 5.35
N ASP A 85 7.54 13.79 5.59
CA ASP A 85 7.40 12.35 5.81
C ASP A 85 6.67 11.73 4.62
N PHE A 86 7.41 11.04 3.75
CA PHE A 86 6.81 10.45 2.54
C PHE A 86 7.62 9.29 1.98
N LEU A 87 6.97 8.50 1.14
CA LEU A 87 7.59 7.48 0.31
C LEU A 87 7.67 8.00 -1.12
N LEU A 88 8.84 7.87 -1.74
CA LEU A 88 9.03 8.11 -3.16
C LEU A 88 9.18 6.76 -3.88
N LEU A 89 8.28 6.51 -4.83
CA LEU A 89 8.20 5.28 -5.60
C LEU A 89 8.53 5.57 -7.07
N ASP A 90 9.26 4.65 -7.73
CA ASP A 90 9.49 4.71 -9.17
C ASP A 90 8.28 4.18 -9.94
N ALA A 91 7.23 4.99 -9.97
CA ALA A 91 5.99 4.75 -10.71
C ALA A 91 5.35 6.08 -11.10
N THR A 92 4.66 6.09 -12.24
CA THR A 92 4.01 7.31 -12.77
C THR A 92 2.50 7.38 -12.48
N SER A 93 1.92 6.28 -12.01
CA SER A 93 0.50 6.19 -11.64
C SER A 93 0.25 5.02 -10.68
N ALA A 94 -0.91 4.97 -10.04
CA ALA A 94 -1.32 3.82 -9.23
C ALA A 94 -1.44 2.53 -10.08
N THR A 95 -1.83 2.63 -11.35
CA THR A 95 -1.87 1.50 -12.29
C THR A 95 -0.46 0.99 -12.63
N ASP A 96 0.50 1.89 -12.85
CA ASP A 96 1.92 1.53 -13.04
C ASP A 96 2.47 0.83 -11.79
N LEU A 97 2.13 1.36 -10.60
CA LEU A 97 2.48 0.77 -9.31
C LEU A 97 1.94 -0.67 -9.14
N VAL A 98 0.70 -0.94 -9.55
CA VAL A 98 0.11 -2.30 -9.55
C VAL A 98 0.79 -3.22 -10.57
N SER A 99 1.24 -2.67 -11.69
CA SER A 99 1.89 -3.42 -12.77
C SER A 99 3.30 -3.88 -12.39
N ARG A 100 3.94 -3.18 -11.45
CA ARG A 100 5.31 -3.48 -11.00
C ARG A 100 5.29 -4.29 -9.70
N ALA A 101 5.83 -5.50 -9.74
CA ALA A 101 6.04 -6.27 -8.52
C ALA A 101 7.26 -5.74 -7.73
N ARG A 102 7.15 -5.72 -6.39
CA ARG A 102 8.27 -5.49 -5.46
C ARG A 102 9.01 -4.15 -5.66
N LEU A 103 8.27 -3.06 -5.83
CA LEU A 103 8.87 -1.73 -5.79
C LEU A 103 9.40 -1.42 -4.38
N ARG A 104 10.61 -0.87 -4.31
CA ARG A 104 11.26 -0.47 -3.07
C ARG A 104 11.26 1.05 -2.97
N PRO A 105 10.50 1.64 -2.04
CA PRO A 105 10.43 3.09 -1.92
C PRO A 105 11.74 3.66 -1.39
N THR A 106 12.01 4.90 -1.78
CA THR A 106 12.87 5.78 -1.01
C THR A 106 12.06 6.37 0.14
N VAL A 107 12.58 6.28 1.36
CA VAL A 107 11.88 6.67 2.59
C VAL A 107 12.44 8.00 3.08
N TRP A 108 11.57 9.00 3.22
CA TRP A 108 11.88 10.29 3.81
C TRP A 108 11.15 10.45 5.13
N ARG A 109 11.86 10.93 6.16
CA ARG A 109 11.28 11.30 7.45
C ARG A 109 11.89 12.60 7.96
N ALA A 110 11.06 13.56 8.34
CA ALA A 110 11.44 14.89 8.79
C ALA A 110 12.45 15.57 7.83
N GLY A 111 12.25 15.37 6.51
CA GLY A 111 13.14 15.92 5.48
C GLY A 111 14.50 15.23 5.37
N ARG A 112 14.71 14.10 6.04
CA ARG A 112 15.93 13.29 5.96
C ARG A 112 15.66 11.98 5.22
N LEU A 113 16.59 11.62 4.34
CA LEU A 113 16.61 10.31 3.71
C LEU A 113 16.92 9.24 4.76
N LEU A 114 16.01 8.27 4.94
CA LEU A 114 16.17 7.15 5.85
C LEU A 114 16.59 5.86 5.15
N ALA A 115 16.04 5.60 3.98
CA ALA A 115 16.34 4.42 3.19
C ALA A 115 16.16 4.74 1.70
N ALA A 116 17.00 4.15 0.86
CA ALA A 116 16.85 4.18 -0.59
C ALA A 116 16.98 2.75 -1.12
N PRO A 117 16.26 2.39 -2.21
CA PRO A 117 16.52 1.14 -2.90
C PRO A 117 17.98 1.08 -3.35
N ALA A 118 18.59 -0.10 -3.27
CA ALA A 118 19.88 -0.32 -3.90
C ALA A 118 19.75 -0.02 -5.39
N VAL A 119 20.63 0.83 -5.93
CA VAL A 119 20.71 1.06 -7.37
C VAL A 119 21.03 -0.30 -8.01
N PRO A 120 20.17 -0.83 -8.90
CA PRO A 120 20.54 -2.03 -9.64
C PRO A 120 21.84 -1.73 -10.37
N GLN A 121 22.88 -2.53 -10.16
CA GLN A 121 24.02 -2.51 -11.07
C GLN A 121 23.45 -2.79 -12.45
N ARG A 122 23.43 -1.77 -13.32
CA ARG A 122 23.16 -2.01 -14.74
C ARG A 122 24.27 -2.93 -15.21
N GLU A 123 23.95 -4.20 -15.49
CA GLU A 123 24.83 -5.00 -16.34
C GLU A 123 24.98 -4.21 -17.63
N ILE A 124 26.20 -3.72 -17.84
CA ILE A 124 26.64 -3.17 -19.11
C ILE A 124 26.66 -4.37 -20.06
N ALA A 125 25.64 -4.47 -20.91
CA ALA A 125 25.66 -5.32 -22.08
C ALA A 125 26.58 -4.71 -23.14
#